data_AF-A0A1X1PEZ0-F1
#
_entry.id   AF-A0A1X1PEZ0-F1
#
_cell.length_a   1.000
_cell.length_b   1.000
_cell.length_c   1.000
_cell.angle_alpha   90.00
_cell.angle_beta   90.00
_cell.angle_gamma   90.00
#
_symmetry.space_group_name_H-M   'P 1'
#
loop_
_entity.id
_entity.type
_entity.pdbx_description
1 polymer ?
#
loop_
_entity_poly.entity_id
_entity_poly.type
_entity_poly.pdbx_seq_one_letter_code
_entity_poly.pdbx_strand_id
1 'polypeptide(L)'
;MTLEDFLTEAQRLARPCHQYRFADGGEPVTGYWHGVEAGTLCLSVERDDRWLNVYLDASGASGRVETATQPARSERPLCRSRATSLPPVDAVFRFGSAAIDVYLDAHGWQRDWGFNGNFKGIAAHDYAREWMAQCPLYTGGVVAVAGGWNMPWPDDDEMVDLDLVLWTFEESEPWVEVFSDGSRYSVIQRVT
;
A
#
# COMPACT_ATOMS: atom_id res chain seq x y z
N MET A 1 -26.25 -5.25 4.46
CA MET A 1 -25.40 -4.95 3.30
C MET A 1 -24.97 -6.24 2.64
N THR A 2 -24.82 -6.21 1.32
CA THR A 2 -24.31 -7.28 0.47
C THR A 2 -22.86 -7.00 0.05
N LEU A 3 -22.21 -7.95 -0.63
CA LEU A 3 -20.90 -7.72 -1.25
C LEU A 3 -20.92 -6.55 -2.25
N GLU A 4 -22.00 -6.41 -3.03
CA GLU A 4 -22.15 -5.33 -4.01
C GLU A 4 -22.22 -3.95 -3.34
N ASP A 5 -22.88 -3.87 -2.18
CA ASP A 5 -22.90 -2.64 -1.38
C ASP A 5 -21.48 -2.28 -0.92
N PHE A 6 -20.70 -3.26 -0.47
CA PHE A 6 -19.29 -3.07 -0.07
C PHE A 6 -18.41 -2.61 -1.24
N LEU A 7 -18.54 -3.24 -2.41
CA LEU A 7 -17.82 -2.83 -3.62
C LEU A 7 -18.19 -1.39 -4.02
N THR A 8 -19.45 -0.99 -3.84
CA THR A 8 -19.91 0.37 -4.12
C THR A 8 -19.32 1.40 -3.14
N GLU A 9 -19.21 1.07 -1.85
CA GLU A 9 -18.49 1.90 -0.86
C GLU A 9 -16.99 1.97 -1.20
N ALA A 10 -16.38 0.82 -1.48
CA ALA A 10 -14.96 0.70 -1.82
C ALA A 10 -14.59 1.52 -3.06
N GLN A 11 -15.41 1.49 -4.10
CA GLN A 11 -15.17 2.24 -5.33
C GLN A 11 -15.19 3.76 -5.11
N ARG A 12 -16.00 4.26 -4.17
CA ARG A 12 -16.02 5.67 -3.77
C ARG A 12 -14.76 6.09 -3.02
N LEU A 13 -14.17 5.15 -2.29
CA LEU A 13 -12.95 5.33 -1.50
C LEU A 13 -11.68 4.92 -2.27
N ALA A 14 -11.81 4.45 -3.50
CA ALA A 14 -10.70 3.97 -4.29
C ALA A 14 -9.68 5.08 -4.54
N ARG A 15 -8.40 4.75 -4.41
CA ARG A 15 -7.30 5.71 -4.58
C ARG A 15 -6.53 5.39 -5.86
N PRO A 16 -6.13 6.39 -6.67
CA PRO A 16 -5.22 6.15 -7.79
C PRO A 16 -3.86 5.68 -7.26
N CYS A 17 -3.22 4.78 -8.00
CA CYS A 17 -1.86 4.35 -7.71
C CYS A 17 -1.09 4.04 -9.00
N HIS A 18 0.21 3.81 -8.86
CA HIS A 18 1.04 3.25 -9.91
C HIS A 18 1.60 1.92 -9.44
N GLN A 19 1.53 0.90 -10.29
CA GLN A 19 2.18 -0.38 -10.06
C GLN A 19 3.50 -0.41 -10.83
N TYR A 20 4.54 -0.88 -10.17
CA TYR A 20 5.86 -1.08 -10.75
C TYR A 20 6.10 -2.56 -10.96
N ARG A 21 6.58 -2.93 -12.14
CA ARG A 21 7.08 -4.28 -12.45
C ARG A 21 8.44 -4.16 -13.12
N PHE A 22 9.17 -5.26 -13.24
CA PHE A 22 10.40 -5.24 -14.05
C PHE A 22 10.08 -4.83 -15.48
N ALA A 23 10.89 -3.91 -15.98
CA ALA A 23 10.79 -3.42 -17.34
C ALA A 23 11.34 -4.49 -18.30
N ASP A 24 10.57 -4.76 -19.34
CA ASP A 24 11.05 -5.51 -20.49
C ASP A 24 11.83 -4.60 -21.46
N GLY A 25 12.53 -5.21 -22.41
CA GLY A 25 13.34 -4.47 -23.38
C GLY A 25 12.53 -3.42 -24.14
N GLY A 26 12.93 -2.15 -24.04
CA GLY A 26 12.33 -1.02 -24.76
C GLY A 26 11.22 -0.29 -24.00
N GLU A 27 10.85 -0.73 -22.80
CA GLU A 27 9.88 0.01 -21.98
C GLU A 27 10.51 1.25 -21.32
N PRO A 28 9.71 2.33 -21.10
CA PRO A 28 10.17 3.48 -20.34
C PRO A 28 10.52 3.08 -18.91
N VAL A 29 11.78 3.32 -18.52
CA VAL A 29 12.25 3.05 -17.16
C VAL A 29 11.85 4.20 -16.25
N THR A 30 11.02 3.89 -15.25
CA THR A 30 10.50 4.86 -14.27
C THR A 30 10.88 4.48 -12.83
N GLY A 31 11.69 3.43 -12.66
CA GLY A 31 12.19 3.00 -11.37
C GLY A 31 13.36 2.03 -11.51
N TYR A 32 14.01 1.76 -10.39
CA TYR A 32 15.08 0.80 -10.23
C TYR A 32 14.93 0.12 -8.88
N TRP A 33 14.91 -1.21 -8.90
CA TRP A 33 14.93 -2.03 -7.69
C TRP A 33 16.38 -2.31 -7.28
N HIS A 34 16.66 -2.19 -5.99
CA HIS A 34 18.00 -2.39 -5.43
C HIS A 34 18.05 -3.51 -4.38
N GLY A 35 16.91 -3.86 -3.77
CA GLY A 35 16.79 -4.94 -2.79
C GLY A 35 16.17 -4.47 -1.48
N VAL A 36 16.21 -5.31 -0.44
CA VAL A 36 15.69 -4.98 0.91
C VAL A 36 16.73 -5.21 2.01
N GLU A 37 18.01 -5.17 1.64
CA GLU A 37 19.11 -5.38 2.59
C GLU A 37 19.29 -4.15 3.50
N ALA A 38 19.49 -4.40 4.80
CA ALA A 38 19.70 -3.35 5.79
C ALA A 38 20.91 -2.47 5.43
N GLY A 39 20.77 -1.15 5.62
CA GLY A 39 21.81 -0.17 5.34
C GLY A 39 21.99 0.19 3.85
N THR A 40 21.17 -0.37 2.96
CA THR A 40 21.31 -0.20 1.51
C THR A 40 20.20 0.66 0.90
N LEU A 41 20.41 1.08 -0.35
CA LEU A 41 19.33 1.64 -1.17
C LEU A 41 18.36 0.51 -1.52
N CYS A 42 17.07 0.73 -1.31
CA CYS A 42 16.02 -0.26 -1.58
C CYS A 42 15.35 -0.04 -2.94
N LEU A 43 14.91 1.19 -3.19
CA LEU A 43 14.17 1.55 -4.38
C LEU A 43 14.50 2.97 -4.82
N SER A 44 14.57 3.18 -6.13
CA SER A 44 14.61 4.50 -6.77
C SER A 44 13.44 4.60 -7.74
N VAL A 45 12.53 5.57 -7.57
CA VAL A 45 11.37 5.75 -8.46
C VAL A 45 11.14 7.20 -8.83
N GLU A 46 10.64 7.42 -10.04
CA GLU A 46 10.23 8.73 -10.51
C GLU A 46 8.86 9.11 -9.92
N ARG A 47 8.78 10.30 -9.32
CA ARG A 47 7.56 10.95 -8.81
C ARG A 47 7.69 12.48 -8.92
N ASP A 48 6.69 13.13 -9.50
CA ASP A 48 6.60 14.60 -9.62
C ASP A 48 7.88 15.26 -10.18
N ASP A 49 8.37 14.74 -11.32
CA ASP A 49 9.61 15.16 -11.99
C ASP A 49 10.89 15.05 -11.14
N ARG A 50 10.84 14.27 -10.06
CA ARG A 50 11.97 13.95 -9.18
C ARG A 50 12.13 12.45 -9.01
N TRP A 51 13.29 12.06 -8.53
CA TRP A 51 13.59 10.69 -8.13
C TRP A 51 13.56 10.58 -6.62
N LEU A 52 12.73 9.67 -6.11
CA LEU A 52 12.73 9.29 -4.71
C LEU A 52 13.61 8.06 -4.53
N ASN A 53 14.67 8.21 -3.74
CA ASN A 53 15.57 7.14 -3.35
C ASN A 53 15.27 6.75 -1.91
N VAL A 54 14.84 5.50 -1.69
CA VAL A 54 14.47 4.97 -0.39
C VAL A 54 15.62 4.14 0.15
N TYR A 55 16.29 4.61 1.19
CA TYR A 55 17.37 3.91 1.87
C TYR A 55 16.88 3.26 3.15
N LEU A 56 17.32 2.04 3.41
CA LEU A 56 17.06 1.33 4.66
C LEU A 56 18.17 1.63 5.65
N ASP A 57 17.81 1.68 6.93
CA ASP A 57 18.79 1.81 8.00
C ASP A 57 19.49 0.47 8.28
N ALA A 58 20.60 0.53 9.04
CA ALA A 58 21.36 -0.66 9.39
C ALA A 58 20.64 -1.58 10.39
N SER A 59 19.60 -1.10 11.07
CA SER A 59 18.79 -1.91 11.99
C SER A 59 17.74 -2.77 11.28
N GLY A 60 17.38 -2.44 10.04
CA GLY A 60 16.32 -3.12 9.29
C GLY A 60 14.91 -2.84 9.83
N ALA A 61 14.71 -1.70 10.49
CA ALA A 61 13.41 -1.31 11.07
C ALA A 61 12.84 -0.05 10.41
N SER A 62 13.71 0.85 9.96
CA SER A 62 13.32 2.11 9.32
C SER A 62 14.28 2.46 8.18
N GLY A 63 14.26 3.73 7.77
CA GLY A 63 15.00 4.22 6.63
C GLY A 63 14.82 5.71 6.44
N ARG A 64 15.22 6.19 5.27
CA ARG A 64 15.05 7.59 4.87
C ARG A 64 14.76 7.69 3.38
N VAL A 65 14.15 8.79 2.99
CA VAL A 65 13.91 9.14 1.59
C VAL A 65 14.77 10.33 1.23
N GLU A 66 15.46 10.23 0.10
CA GLU A 66 16.20 11.34 -0.51
C GLU A 66 15.58 11.67 -1.87
N THR A 67 15.43 12.97 -2.16
CA THR A 67 14.97 13.44 -3.47
C THR A 67 16.16 13.83 -4.34
N ALA A 68 16.20 13.35 -5.58
CA ALA A 68 17.25 13.68 -6.54
C ALA A 68 16.66 14.09 -7.90
N THR A 69 17.49 14.73 -8.73
CA THR A 69 17.15 15.07 -10.13
C THR A 69 17.47 13.95 -11.11
N GLN A 70 18.19 12.91 -10.67
CA GLN A 70 18.59 11.76 -11.47
C GLN A 70 18.37 10.46 -10.68
N PRO A 71 18.09 9.34 -11.37
CA PRO A 71 17.92 8.05 -10.69
C PRO A 71 19.23 7.53 -10.15
N ALA A 72 19.18 6.91 -8.97
CA ALA A 72 20.13 5.86 -8.63
C ALA A 72 19.78 4.60 -9.43
N ARG A 73 20.63 4.24 -10.41
CA ARG A 73 20.40 3.15 -11.35
C ARG A 73 20.85 1.80 -10.79
N SER A 74 20.19 0.73 -11.22
CA SER A 74 20.58 -0.66 -11.01
C SER A 74 20.36 -1.49 -12.28
N GLU A 75 20.84 -2.73 -12.29
CA GLU A 75 20.59 -3.72 -13.35
C GLU A 75 19.15 -4.25 -13.34
N ARG A 76 18.29 -3.76 -12.42
CA ARG A 76 16.91 -4.21 -12.24
C ARG A 76 15.94 -3.05 -12.51
N PRO A 77 15.77 -2.64 -13.79
CA PRO A 77 14.91 -1.52 -14.15
C PRO A 77 13.43 -1.86 -13.96
N LEU A 78 12.64 -0.86 -13.61
CA LEU A 78 11.20 -0.96 -13.42
C LEU A 78 10.47 -0.04 -14.39
N CYS A 79 9.32 -0.48 -14.88
CA CYS A 79 8.34 0.35 -15.58
C CYS A 79 7.09 0.48 -14.72
N ARG A 80 6.37 1.60 -14.87
CA ARG A 80 5.12 1.86 -14.14
C ARG A 80 3.90 1.81 -15.04
N SER A 81 2.81 1.28 -14.51
CA SER A 81 1.46 1.38 -15.08
C SER A 81 0.53 2.09 -14.11
N ARG A 82 -0.50 2.75 -14.63
CA ARG A 82 -1.57 3.31 -13.79
C ARG A 82 -2.46 2.17 -13.31
N ALA A 83 -2.86 2.25 -12.05
CA ALA A 83 -3.78 1.32 -11.43
C ALA A 83 -4.72 2.05 -10.45
N THR A 84 -5.69 1.32 -9.91
CA THR A 84 -6.59 1.79 -8.87
C THR A 84 -6.49 0.84 -7.69
N SER A 85 -6.34 1.38 -6.50
CA SER A 85 -6.28 0.61 -5.26
C SER A 85 -7.62 0.71 -4.55
N LEU A 86 -8.28 -0.43 -4.35
CA LEU A 86 -9.43 -0.54 -3.47
C LEU A 86 -8.99 -0.55 -2.00
N PRO A 87 -9.77 0.06 -1.10
CA PRO A 87 -9.45 0.08 0.33
C PRO A 87 -9.54 -1.31 0.97
N PRO A 88 -8.72 -1.63 1.98
CA PRO A 88 -8.99 -2.76 2.87
C PRO A 88 -10.32 -2.56 3.63
N VAL A 89 -10.84 -3.62 4.26
CA VAL A 89 -12.11 -3.57 5.01
C VAL A 89 -12.08 -2.49 6.09
N ASP A 90 -10.97 -2.37 6.82
CA ASP A 90 -10.77 -1.39 7.88
C ASP A 90 -10.97 0.05 7.39
N ALA A 91 -10.46 0.38 6.21
CA ALA A 91 -10.66 1.69 5.61
C ALA A 91 -12.12 1.90 5.17
N VAL A 92 -12.81 0.85 4.71
CA VAL A 92 -14.26 0.92 4.44
C VAL A 92 -15.05 1.13 5.73
N PHE A 93 -14.70 0.45 6.82
CA PHE A 93 -15.33 0.64 8.13
C PHE A 93 -15.12 2.07 8.66
N ARG A 94 -13.89 2.58 8.55
CA ARG A 94 -13.50 3.89 9.07
C ARG A 94 -14.08 5.05 8.25
N PHE A 95 -14.06 4.97 6.93
CA PHE A 95 -14.40 6.10 6.03
C PHE A 95 -15.69 5.91 5.23
N GLY A 96 -16.32 4.74 5.34
CA GLY A 96 -17.56 4.44 4.63
C GLY A 96 -18.73 5.32 5.07
N SER A 97 -19.77 5.32 4.25
CA SER A 97 -20.97 6.13 4.47
C SER A 97 -21.77 5.73 5.71
N ALA A 98 -22.88 6.43 5.96
CA ALA A 98 -23.84 6.07 7.01
C ALA A 98 -24.43 4.65 6.86
N ALA A 99 -24.39 4.06 5.65
CA ALA A 99 -24.80 2.67 5.46
C ALA A 99 -23.86 1.69 6.17
N ILE A 100 -22.56 2.01 6.24
CA ILE A 100 -21.58 1.25 6.99
C ILE A 100 -21.85 1.37 8.49
N ASP A 101 -22.24 2.55 9.01
CA ASP A 101 -22.63 2.69 10.42
C ASP A 101 -23.76 1.74 10.80
N VAL A 102 -24.85 1.76 10.03
CA VAL A 102 -26.00 0.88 10.26
C VAL A 102 -25.60 -0.59 10.20
N TYR A 103 -24.68 -0.94 9.30
CA TYR A 103 -24.19 -2.31 9.19
C TYR A 103 -23.31 -2.72 10.37
N LEU A 104 -22.43 -1.86 10.86
CA LEU A 104 -21.59 -2.13 12.03
C LEU A 104 -22.45 -2.23 13.29
N ASP A 105 -23.39 -1.31 13.50
CA ASP A 105 -24.33 -1.31 14.62
C ASP A 105 -25.17 -2.59 14.68
N ALA A 106 -25.66 -3.05 13.52
CA ALA A 106 -26.42 -4.30 13.43
C ALA A 106 -25.59 -5.55 13.82
N HIS A 107 -24.26 -5.45 13.80
CA HIS A 107 -23.34 -6.50 14.24
C HIS A 107 -22.68 -6.19 15.59
N GLY A 108 -23.12 -5.13 16.28
CA GLY A 108 -22.55 -4.71 17.57
C GLY A 108 -21.08 -4.34 17.48
N TRP A 109 -20.66 -3.72 16.37
CA TRP A 109 -19.27 -3.38 16.07
C TRP A 109 -19.09 -1.86 15.97
N GLN A 110 -17.88 -1.37 16.23
CA GLN A 110 -17.54 0.05 16.11
C GLN A 110 -16.49 0.27 15.02
N ARG A 111 -16.44 1.48 14.46
CA ARG A 111 -15.54 1.81 13.34
C ARG A 111 -14.06 1.64 13.69
N ASP A 112 -13.69 1.92 14.94
CA ASP A 112 -12.32 1.94 15.45
C ASP A 112 -11.85 0.59 16.01
N TRP A 113 -12.70 -0.43 16.06
CA TRP A 113 -12.32 -1.76 16.55
C TRP A 113 -11.50 -2.58 15.53
N GLY A 114 -11.37 -2.07 14.30
CA GLY A 114 -10.75 -2.78 13.19
C GLY A 114 -11.58 -3.97 12.71
N PHE A 115 -11.24 -4.50 11.55
CA PHE A 115 -11.80 -5.73 11.02
C PHE A 115 -10.94 -6.92 11.43
N ASN A 116 -11.58 -7.98 11.95
CA ASN A 116 -10.91 -9.23 12.30
C ASN A 116 -11.87 -10.42 12.24
N GLY A 117 -11.34 -11.62 12.49
CA GLY A 117 -12.11 -12.88 12.45
C GLY A 117 -13.31 -12.97 13.41
N ASN A 118 -13.40 -12.08 14.41
CA ASN A 118 -14.54 -12.06 15.32
C ASN A 118 -15.77 -11.35 14.73
N PHE A 119 -15.58 -10.47 13.73
CA PHE A 119 -16.68 -9.78 13.07
C PHE A 119 -17.62 -10.76 12.36
N LYS A 120 -18.93 -10.69 12.61
CA LYS A 120 -19.90 -11.72 12.15
C LYS A 120 -20.54 -11.42 10.79
N GLY A 121 -20.31 -10.25 10.23
CA GLY A 121 -20.93 -9.85 8.96
C GLY A 121 -20.23 -10.47 7.75
N ILE A 122 -20.85 -11.49 7.17
CA ILE A 122 -20.32 -12.28 6.03
C ILE A 122 -19.90 -11.39 4.85
N ALA A 123 -20.68 -10.35 4.52
CA ALA A 123 -20.39 -9.49 3.37
C ALA A 123 -19.03 -8.77 3.48
N ALA A 124 -18.59 -8.45 4.70
CA ALA A 124 -17.28 -7.84 4.93
C ALA A 124 -16.14 -8.84 4.71
N HIS A 125 -16.33 -10.11 5.10
CA HIS A 125 -15.38 -11.19 4.82
C HIS A 125 -15.31 -11.51 3.32
N ASP A 126 -16.45 -11.48 2.64
CA ASP A 126 -16.50 -11.65 1.19
C ASP A 126 -15.72 -10.53 0.49
N TYR A 127 -15.93 -9.28 0.90
CA TYR A 127 -15.19 -8.13 0.38
C TYR A 127 -13.68 -8.22 0.70
N ALA A 128 -13.30 -8.67 1.90
CA ALA A 128 -11.90 -8.88 2.26
C ALA A 128 -11.20 -9.82 1.25
N ARG A 129 -11.86 -10.91 0.86
CA ARG A 129 -11.32 -11.85 -0.14
C ARG A 129 -11.21 -11.22 -1.53
N GLU A 130 -12.19 -10.42 -1.94
CA GLU A 130 -12.14 -9.68 -3.21
C GLU A 130 -11.02 -8.64 -3.24
N TRP A 131 -10.79 -7.95 -2.13
CA TRP A 131 -9.67 -7.02 -1.98
C TRP A 131 -8.32 -7.77 -2.05
N MET A 132 -8.19 -8.87 -1.32
CA MET A 132 -6.97 -9.70 -1.35
C MET A 132 -6.68 -10.23 -2.76
N ALA A 133 -7.71 -10.64 -3.52
CA ALA A 133 -7.56 -11.14 -4.88
C ALA A 133 -7.04 -10.10 -5.89
N GLN A 134 -7.02 -8.81 -5.53
CA GLN A 134 -6.56 -7.71 -6.37
C GLN A 134 -5.34 -6.99 -5.80
N CYS A 135 -5.04 -7.18 -4.52
CA CYS A 135 -3.94 -6.48 -3.85
C CYS A 135 -2.59 -7.11 -4.26
N PRO A 136 -1.64 -6.30 -4.78
CA PRO A 136 -0.32 -6.77 -5.21
C PRO A 136 0.45 -7.63 -4.20
N LEU A 137 0.22 -7.41 -2.89
CA LEU A 137 0.79 -8.22 -1.82
C LEU A 137 0.46 -9.72 -1.96
N TYR A 138 -0.73 -10.07 -2.44
CA TYR A 138 -1.19 -11.46 -2.52
C TYR A 138 -1.17 -12.04 -3.93
N THR A 139 -1.14 -11.19 -4.98
CA THR A 139 -1.22 -11.64 -6.37
C THR A 139 0.14 -11.83 -7.03
N GLY A 140 1.19 -11.18 -6.52
CA GLY A 140 2.51 -11.17 -7.13
C GLY A 140 2.57 -10.42 -8.47
N GLY A 141 3.72 -10.48 -9.14
CA GLY A 141 3.96 -9.85 -10.46
C GLY A 141 4.15 -8.32 -10.43
N VAL A 142 3.98 -7.70 -9.27
CA VAL A 142 4.23 -6.28 -9.00
C VAL A 142 5.33 -6.19 -7.97
N VAL A 143 6.32 -5.34 -8.23
CA VAL A 143 7.51 -5.13 -7.39
C VAL A 143 7.27 -4.07 -6.33
N ALA A 144 6.51 -3.04 -6.67
CA ALA A 144 6.12 -1.98 -5.75
C ALA A 144 4.85 -1.28 -6.23
N VAL A 145 4.15 -0.60 -5.33
CA VAL A 145 3.10 0.38 -5.65
C VAL A 145 3.48 1.74 -5.11
N ALA A 146 3.12 2.80 -5.84
CA ALA A 146 3.18 4.18 -5.35
C ALA A 146 1.76 4.76 -5.26
N GLY A 147 1.38 5.24 -4.07
CA GLY A 147 0.00 5.64 -3.79
C GLY A 147 -0.91 4.46 -3.41
N GLY A 148 -2.20 4.74 -3.29
CA GLY A 148 -3.22 3.74 -2.97
C GLY A 148 -3.48 3.56 -1.48
N TRP A 149 -3.87 2.33 -1.12
CA TRP A 149 -4.09 1.89 0.25
C TRP A 149 -3.03 0.85 0.64
N ASN A 150 -2.57 0.90 1.90
CA ASN A 150 -1.70 -0.11 2.50
C ASN A 150 -2.51 -1.20 3.22
N MET A 151 -1.83 -2.26 3.64
CA MET A 151 -2.42 -3.26 4.52
C MET A 151 -2.59 -2.68 5.94
N PRO A 152 -3.77 -2.82 6.57
CA PRO A 152 -3.97 -2.38 7.94
C PRO A 152 -3.23 -3.32 8.90
N TRP A 153 -2.57 -2.76 9.91
CA TRP A 153 -1.95 -3.51 11.00
C TRP A 153 -2.65 -3.22 12.33
N PRO A 154 -2.74 -4.22 13.23
CA PRO A 154 -3.36 -4.04 14.54
C PRO A 154 -2.74 -2.92 15.40
N ASP A 155 -1.47 -2.57 15.16
CA ASP A 155 -0.73 -1.57 15.95
C ASP A 155 -0.54 -0.22 15.21
N ASP A 156 -1.18 -0.03 14.06
CA ASP A 156 -0.93 1.10 13.12
C ASP A 156 -2.07 2.13 13.03
N ASP A 157 -2.88 2.30 14.06
CA ASP A 157 -4.06 3.19 14.02
C ASP A 157 -3.74 4.62 13.52
N GLU A 158 -2.50 5.07 13.69
CA GLU A 158 -1.97 6.37 13.27
C GLU A 158 -1.57 6.47 11.79
N MET A 159 -1.29 5.36 11.10
CA MET A 159 -0.77 5.38 9.72
C MET A 159 -1.87 5.54 8.66
N VAL A 160 -3.13 5.30 9.03
CA VAL A 160 -4.29 5.33 8.11
C VAL A 160 -4.59 6.75 7.61
N ASP A 161 -4.18 7.78 8.37
CA ASP A 161 -4.35 9.18 8.01
C ASP A 161 -3.17 9.74 7.18
N LEU A 162 -2.11 8.94 6.96
CA LEU A 162 -0.95 9.34 6.15
C LEU A 162 -1.11 8.94 4.69
N ASP A 163 -0.45 9.69 3.81
CA ASP A 163 -0.39 9.35 2.39
C ASP A 163 0.63 8.24 2.17
N LEU A 164 0.17 7.09 1.68
CA LEU A 164 1.07 6.02 1.22
C LEU A 164 1.83 6.52 -0.01
N VAL A 165 3.14 6.69 0.14
CA VAL A 165 4.03 7.12 -0.94
C VAL A 165 4.50 5.93 -1.75
N LEU A 166 4.88 4.85 -1.08
CA LEU A 166 5.45 3.65 -1.69
C LEU A 166 5.19 2.42 -0.81
N TRP A 167 5.00 1.26 -1.44
CA TRP A 167 4.97 -0.04 -0.78
C TRP A 167 5.60 -1.10 -1.67
N THR A 168 6.57 -1.87 -1.17
CA THR A 168 7.37 -2.84 -1.96
C THR A 168 6.94 -4.29 -1.74
N PHE A 169 7.23 -5.18 -2.70
CA PHE A 169 6.72 -6.56 -2.70
C PHE A 169 7.66 -7.66 -3.20
N GLU A 170 8.73 -7.41 -3.96
CA GLU A 170 9.42 -8.48 -4.71
C GLU A 170 10.47 -9.23 -3.86
N GLU A 171 10.19 -10.26 -3.05
CA GLU A 171 9.05 -11.19 -2.92
C GLU A 171 8.72 -11.45 -1.43
N SER A 172 8.27 -10.37 -0.75
CA SER A 172 7.59 -10.25 0.57
C SER A 172 7.90 -11.35 1.60
N GLU A 173 8.70 -11.24 2.65
CA GLU A 173 9.15 -10.15 3.53
C GLU A 173 10.68 -9.92 3.48
N PRO A 174 11.17 -8.80 4.02
CA PRO A 174 10.39 -7.68 4.54
C PRO A 174 9.83 -6.80 3.43
N TRP A 175 8.61 -6.29 3.59
CA TRP A 175 8.16 -5.17 2.75
C TRP A 175 8.47 -3.83 3.40
N VAL A 176 8.71 -2.85 2.54
CA VAL A 176 9.02 -1.48 2.92
C VAL A 176 7.82 -0.61 2.56
N GLU A 177 7.32 0.11 3.54
CA GLU A 177 6.29 1.13 3.37
C GLU A 177 6.92 2.51 3.58
N VAL A 178 6.53 3.46 2.73
CA VAL A 178 6.88 4.86 2.87
C VAL A 178 5.61 5.65 2.97
N PHE A 179 5.46 6.41 4.05
CA PHE A 179 4.35 7.32 4.28
C PHE A 179 4.83 8.76 4.24
N SER A 180 3.92 9.70 3.98
CA SER A 180 4.18 11.12 4.13
C SER A 180 3.03 11.84 4.82
N ASP A 181 3.39 12.80 5.66
CA ASP A 181 2.47 13.79 6.25
C ASP A 181 2.42 15.12 5.45
N GLY A 182 3.05 15.15 4.27
CA GLY A 182 3.22 16.34 3.43
C GLY A 182 4.46 17.18 3.75
N SER A 183 5.13 16.92 4.87
CA SER A 183 6.36 17.62 5.30
C SER A 183 7.57 16.68 5.45
N ARG A 184 7.32 15.44 5.86
CA ARG A 184 8.33 14.41 6.14
C ARG A 184 7.92 13.09 5.53
N TYR A 185 8.90 12.20 5.43
CA TYR A 185 8.71 10.80 5.09
C TYR A 185 8.97 9.93 6.30
N SER A 186 8.13 8.92 6.49
CA SER A 186 8.32 7.83 7.44
C SER A 186 8.55 6.55 6.64
N VAL A 187 9.66 5.86 6.90
CA VAL A 187 9.98 4.57 6.26
C VAL A 187 9.83 3.49 7.32
N ILE A 188 9.04 2.47 7.02
CA ILE A 188 8.77 1.34 7.90
C ILE A 188 9.10 0.06 7.15
N GLN A 189 9.85 -0.81 7.80
CA GLN A 189 10.10 -2.16 7.31
C GLN A 189 9.28 -3.16 8.14
N ARG A 190 8.55 -4.06 7.48
CA ARG A 190 7.67 -5.02 8.16
C ARG A 190 7.98 -6.47 7.83
N VAL A 191 7.78 -7.30 8.84
CA VAL A 191 7.94 -8.76 8.87
C VAL A 191 6.74 -9.31 9.66
N THR A 192 6.20 -10.49 9.31
CA THR A 192 5.14 -11.18 10.07
C THR A 192 5.66 -12.18 11.08
#